data_AF-A0A9E3Y3C5-F1
#
_entry.id   AF-A0A9E3Y3C5-F1
#
_cell.length_a   1.000
_cell.length_b   1.000
_cell.length_c   1.000
_cell.angle_alpha   90.00
_cell.angle_beta   90.00
_cell.angle_gamma   90.00
#
_symmetry.space_group_name_H-M   'P 1'
#
loop_
_entity.id
_entity.type
_entity.pdbx_description
1 polymer ?
#
loop_
_entity_poly.entity_id
_entity_poly.type
_entity_poly.pdbx_seq_one_letter_code
_entity_poly.pdbx_strand_id
1 'polypeptide(L)'
;MAVRHLRPKIPTGRIVGIDMARTLALVGMMGTHLYRPLYDGEASLAHQLAAGRASALFAVLAGVSLAIITGGSRPVGGAELRARSVGIFVRSVLLYAIGVGLTHVGTPVAVVLQTYAVAMVLMIPFLGWRPRNLAILAGTWVVAGPLLTVWVSTWWPTWTV
;
A
#
# COMPACT_ATOMS: atom_id res chain seq x y z
N MET A 1 -10.50 31.27 -32.71
CA MET A 1 -10.80 30.70 -31.37
C MET A 1 -9.95 29.44 -31.21
N ALA A 2 -8.72 29.57 -30.69
CA ALA A 2 -7.77 28.47 -30.59
C ALA A 2 -7.95 27.74 -29.26
N VAL A 3 -8.39 26.48 -29.30
CA VAL A 3 -8.45 25.60 -28.13
C VAL A 3 -7.02 25.29 -27.71
N ARG A 4 -6.49 26.05 -26.76
CA ARG A 4 -5.20 25.76 -26.14
C ARG A 4 -5.35 24.46 -25.35
N HIS A 5 -4.90 23.35 -25.94
CA HIS A 5 -4.78 22.08 -25.24
C HIS A 5 -3.88 22.27 -24.03
N LEU A 6 -4.47 22.45 -22.85
CA LEU A 6 -3.77 22.45 -21.58
C LEU A 6 -3.31 21.02 -21.32
N ARG A 7 -2.17 20.65 -21.89
CA ARG A 7 -1.49 19.42 -21.48
C ARG A 7 -1.13 19.62 -20.01
N PRO A 8 -1.65 18.80 -19.09
CA PRO A 8 -1.28 18.91 -17.68
C PRO A 8 0.24 18.75 -17.57
N LYS A 9 0.92 19.71 -16.94
CA LYS A 9 2.34 19.58 -16.59
C LYS A 9 2.45 18.45 -15.58
N ILE A 10 2.83 17.26 -16.04
CA ILE A 10 3.16 16.15 -15.15
C ILE A 10 4.44 16.55 -14.41
N PRO A 11 4.43 16.62 -13.06
CA PRO A 11 5.64 16.92 -12.30
C PRO A 11 6.75 15.94 -12.68
N THR A 12 7.95 16.47 -12.93
CA THR A 12 9.14 15.67 -13.24
C THR A 12 9.39 14.65 -12.12
N GLY A 13 9.36 13.36 -12.45
CA GLY A 13 9.51 12.26 -11.50
C GLY A 13 8.22 11.47 -11.18
N ARG A 14 7.05 11.90 -11.67
CA ARG A 14 5.78 11.17 -11.51
C ARG A 14 5.59 10.13 -12.62
N ILE A 15 5.49 8.86 -12.26
CA ILE A 15 5.25 7.76 -13.22
C ILE A 15 3.75 7.49 -13.28
N VAL A 16 3.13 7.98 -14.37
CA VAL A 16 1.66 7.88 -14.58
C VAL A 16 1.17 6.44 -14.46
N GLY A 17 1.91 5.47 -15.02
CA GLY A 17 1.52 4.05 -14.94
C GLY A 17 1.40 3.52 -13.52
N ILE A 18 2.30 3.93 -12.61
CA ILE A 18 2.25 3.50 -11.21
C ILE A 18 1.00 4.07 -10.52
N ASP A 19 0.67 5.33 -10.81
CA ASP A 19 -0.50 5.95 -10.20
C ASP A 19 -1.81 5.37 -10.75
N MET A 20 -1.88 5.07 -12.06
CA MET A 20 -3.01 4.36 -12.66
C MET A 20 -3.19 2.98 -12.04
N ALA A 21 -2.11 2.22 -11.86
CA ALA A 21 -2.18 0.91 -11.22
C ALA A 21 -2.59 1.00 -9.74
N ARG A 22 -2.13 2.01 -8.99
CA ARG A 22 -2.59 2.26 -7.61
C ARG A 22 -4.06 2.64 -7.55
N THR A 23 -4.56 3.44 -8.49
CA THR A 23 -5.99 3.77 -8.56
C THR A 23 -6.83 2.55 -8.89
N LEU A 24 -6.39 1.70 -9.82
CA LEU A 24 -7.07 0.44 -10.12
C LEU A 24 -7.10 -0.50 -8.91
N ALA A 25 -5.99 -0.61 -8.18
CA ALA A 25 -5.91 -1.39 -6.95
C ALA A 25 -6.89 -0.86 -5.88
N LEU A 26 -6.98 0.46 -5.71
CA LEU A 26 -7.92 1.08 -4.79
C LEU A 26 -9.38 0.79 -5.18
N VAL A 27 -9.72 0.88 -6.46
CA VAL A 27 -11.05 0.50 -6.98
C VAL A 27 -11.35 -0.96 -6.67
N GLY A 28 -10.39 -1.87 -6.86
CA GLY A 28 -10.54 -3.29 -6.50
C GLY A 28 -10.81 -3.50 -5.01
N MET A 29 -10.06 -2.84 -4.13
CA MET A 29 -10.27 -2.89 -2.67
C MET A 29 -11.63 -2.33 -2.26
N MET A 30 -12.05 -1.20 -2.85
CA MET A 30 -13.39 -0.64 -2.63
C MET A 30 -14.47 -1.63 -3.09
N GLY A 31 -14.30 -2.24 -4.26
CA GLY A 31 -15.20 -3.28 -4.75
C GLY A 31 -15.35 -4.44 -3.76
N THR A 32 -14.25 -4.96 -3.20
CA THR A 32 -14.32 -6.08 -2.26
C THR A 32 -14.98 -5.73 -0.92
N HIS A 33 -14.82 -4.48 -0.45
CA HIS A 33 -15.38 -4.04 0.83
C HIS A 33 -16.81 -3.49 0.72
N LEU A 34 -17.19 -2.89 -0.40
CA LEU A 34 -18.52 -2.34 -0.61
C LEU A 34 -19.50 -3.39 -1.12
N TYR A 35 -19.04 -4.38 -1.90
CA TYR A 35 -19.91 -5.40 -2.48
C TYR A 35 -20.29 -6.50 -1.48
N ARG A 36 -19.39 -6.88 -0.57
CA ARG A 36 -19.63 -7.95 0.42
C ARG A 36 -20.79 -7.66 1.37
N PRO A 37 -21.00 -6.43 1.88
CA PRO A 37 -22.18 -6.10 2.67
C PRO A 37 -23.50 -6.07 1.88
N LEU A 38 -23.46 -6.06 0.53
CA LEU A 38 -24.65 -5.89 -0.32
C LEU A 38 -25.20 -7.22 -0.85
N TYR A 39 -24.40 -8.30 -0.87
CA TYR A 39 -24.78 -9.62 -1.35
C TYR A 39 -24.20 -10.71 -0.44
N ASP A 40 -25.05 -11.35 0.37
CA ASP A 40 -24.71 -12.55 1.18
C ASP A 40 -24.62 -13.85 0.33
N GLY A 41 -24.54 -13.72 -1.00
CA GLY A 41 -24.45 -14.83 -1.96
C GLY A 41 -23.03 -15.11 -2.49
N GLU A 42 -22.90 -16.12 -3.36
CA GLU A 42 -21.67 -16.58 -4.02
C GLU A 42 -20.73 -15.45 -4.45
N ALA A 43 -19.44 -15.56 -4.09
CA ALA A 43 -18.43 -14.58 -4.44
C ALA A 43 -18.26 -14.49 -5.97
N SER A 44 -18.63 -13.34 -6.57
CA SER A 44 -18.45 -13.11 -8.00
C SER A 44 -16.98 -13.32 -8.43
N LEU A 45 -16.75 -13.71 -9.69
CA LEU A 45 -15.39 -13.84 -10.23
C LEU A 45 -14.55 -12.57 -10.02
N ALA A 46 -15.17 -11.39 -10.13
CA ALA A 46 -14.52 -10.12 -9.85
C ALA A 46 -14.07 -10.00 -8.39
N HIS A 47 -14.91 -10.43 -7.44
CA HIS A 47 -14.55 -10.48 -6.02
C HIS A 47 -13.41 -11.48 -5.78
N GLN A 48 -13.48 -12.68 -6.33
CA GLN A 48 -12.43 -13.71 -6.18
C GLN A 48 -11.08 -13.26 -6.75
N LEU A 49 -11.10 -12.49 -7.85
CA LEU A 49 -9.89 -11.94 -8.45
C LEU A 49 -9.34 -10.77 -7.62
N ALA A 50 -10.18 -9.86 -7.15
CA ALA A 50 -9.75 -8.66 -6.44
C ALA A 50 -9.40 -8.91 -4.96
N ALA A 51 -10.07 -9.86 -4.31
CA ALA A 51 -9.89 -10.17 -2.90
C ALA A 51 -8.42 -10.56 -2.63
N GLY A 52 -7.79 -9.83 -1.72
CA GLY A 52 -6.37 -9.96 -1.39
C GLY A 52 -5.42 -9.43 -2.46
N ARG A 53 -5.64 -9.72 -3.75
CA ARG A 53 -4.73 -9.33 -4.84
C ARG A 53 -4.67 -7.82 -5.05
N ALA A 54 -5.81 -7.13 -4.95
CA ALA A 54 -5.85 -5.67 -5.08
C ALA A 54 -5.05 -4.97 -3.96
N SER A 55 -5.13 -5.48 -2.73
CA SER A 55 -4.34 -4.98 -1.59
C SER A 55 -2.85 -5.25 -1.77
N ALA A 56 -2.48 -6.47 -2.19
CA ALA A 56 -1.10 -6.82 -2.48
C ALA A 56 -0.49 -5.93 -3.57
N LEU A 57 -1.22 -5.69 -4.67
CA LEU A 57 -0.79 -4.78 -5.74
C LEU A 57 -0.58 -3.35 -5.20
N PHE A 58 -1.52 -2.84 -4.42
CA PHE A 58 -1.41 -1.50 -3.83
C PHE A 58 -0.16 -1.38 -2.93
N ALA A 59 0.08 -2.36 -2.06
CA ALA A 59 1.21 -2.40 -1.15
C ALA A 59 2.56 -2.45 -1.88
N VAL A 60 2.68 -3.31 -2.91
CA VAL A 60 3.88 -3.41 -3.74
C VAL A 60 4.14 -2.08 -4.46
N LEU A 61 3.12 -1.51 -5.10
CA LEU A 61 3.27 -0.24 -5.81
C LEU A 61 3.59 0.93 -4.89
N ALA A 62 3.05 0.95 -3.68
CA ALA A 62 3.44 1.93 -2.66
C ALA A 62 4.92 1.82 -2.34
N GLY A 63 5.43 0.60 -2.12
CA GLY A 63 6.84 0.38 -1.83
C GLY A 63 7.76 0.76 -2.99
N VAL A 64 7.39 0.39 -4.22
CA VAL A 64 8.13 0.79 -5.43
C VAL A 64 8.14 2.32 -5.60
N SER A 65 7.00 2.97 -5.38
CA SER A 65 6.90 4.44 -5.45
C SER A 65 7.83 5.10 -4.44
N LEU A 66 7.85 4.56 -3.21
CA LEU A 66 8.71 5.07 -2.16
C LEU A 66 10.18 4.89 -2.53
N ALA A 67 10.58 3.70 -2.99
CA ALA A 67 11.94 3.41 -3.41
C ALA A 67 12.42 4.37 -4.51
N ILE A 68 11.58 4.67 -5.51
CA ILE A 68 11.91 5.62 -6.58
C ILE A 68 12.08 7.04 -6.00
N ILE A 69 11.17 7.48 -5.14
CA ILE A 69 11.22 8.79 -4.49
C ILE A 69 12.43 8.90 -3.54
N THR A 70 12.89 7.79 -2.95
CA THR A 70 14.02 7.76 -2.01
C THR A 70 15.39 7.42 -2.65
N GLY A 71 15.53 7.54 -3.97
CA GLY A 71 16.83 7.42 -4.67
C GLY A 71 16.99 6.20 -5.56
N GLY A 72 15.98 5.33 -5.63
CA GLY A 72 15.93 4.18 -6.52
C GLY A 72 17.12 3.23 -6.30
N SER A 73 17.89 3.00 -7.36
CA SER A 73 19.04 2.10 -7.35
C SER A 73 20.22 2.59 -6.51
N ARG A 74 20.24 3.88 -6.14
CA ARG A 74 21.29 4.50 -5.31
C ARG A 74 20.63 5.12 -4.07
N PRO A 75 20.54 4.39 -2.95
CA PRO A 75 19.88 4.88 -1.73
C PRO A 75 20.50 6.20 -1.28
N VAL A 76 19.66 7.21 -1.01
CA VAL A 76 20.15 8.47 -0.44
C VAL A 76 20.57 8.27 1.01
N GLY A 77 21.66 8.94 1.42
CA GLY A 77 22.20 8.88 2.78
C GLY A 77 22.12 10.22 3.50
N GLY A 78 22.47 10.22 4.79
CA GLY A 78 22.69 11.44 5.56
C GLY A 78 21.45 12.32 5.73
N ALA A 79 21.61 13.63 5.52
CA ALA A 79 20.56 14.63 5.75
C ALA A 79 19.36 14.47 4.81
N GLU A 80 19.60 14.06 3.56
CA GLU A 80 18.53 13.88 2.57
C GLU A 80 17.62 12.70 2.93
N LEU A 81 18.18 11.60 3.42
CA LEU A 81 17.41 10.46 3.93
C LEU A 81 16.52 10.89 5.10
N ARG A 82 17.07 11.66 6.05
CA ARG A 82 16.32 12.17 7.21
C ARG A 82 15.16 13.07 6.78
N ALA A 83 15.40 14.01 5.87
CA ALA A 83 14.35 14.90 5.36
C ALA A 83 13.21 14.11 4.70
N ARG A 84 13.53 13.10 3.88
CA ARG A 84 12.52 12.23 3.25
C ARG A 84 11.77 11.40 4.27
N SER A 85 12.47 10.81 5.25
CA SER A 85 11.85 10.04 6.35
C SER A 85 10.86 10.88 7.16
N VAL A 86 11.21 12.13 7.48
CA VAL A 86 10.31 13.06 8.18
C VAL A 86 9.07 13.35 7.32
N GLY A 87 9.24 13.62 6.03
CA GLY A 87 8.11 13.84 5.13
C GLY A 87 7.17 12.64 5.05
N ILE A 88 7.72 11.42 5.01
CA ILE A 88 6.95 10.18 5.03
C ILE A 88 6.22 10.02 6.36
N PHE A 89 6.89 10.27 7.48
CA PHE A 89 6.30 10.19 8.81
C PHE A 89 5.13 11.16 8.95
N VAL A 90 5.31 12.44 8.61
CA VAL A 90 4.25 13.45 8.67
C VAL A 90 3.07 13.04 7.79
N ARG A 91 3.33 12.60 6.56
CA ARG A 91 2.27 12.10 5.67
C ARG A 91 1.52 10.91 6.28
N SER A 92 2.23 9.99 6.92
CA SER A 92 1.63 8.82 7.58
C SER A 92 0.73 9.25 8.72
N VAL A 93 1.18 10.17 9.57
CA VAL A 93 0.39 10.73 10.67
C VAL A 93 -0.88 11.40 10.15
N LEU A 94 -0.78 12.21 9.10
CA LEU A 94 -1.94 12.86 8.49
C LEU A 94 -2.95 11.84 7.94
N LEU A 95 -2.48 10.83 7.20
CA LEU A 95 -3.34 9.77 6.67
C LEU A 95 -4.00 8.96 7.78
N TYR A 96 -3.26 8.65 8.84
CA TYR A 96 -3.80 7.94 10.00
C TYR A 96 -4.88 8.77 10.71
N ALA A 97 -4.62 10.06 10.96
CA ALA A 97 -5.58 10.97 11.60
C ALA A 97 -6.86 11.11 10.78
N ILE A 98 -6.75 11.27 9.45
CA ILE A 98 -7.91 11.27 8.55
C ILE A 98 -8.65 9.93 8.66
N GLY A 99 -7.93 8.81 8.68
CA GLY A 99 -8.53 7.49 8.81
C GLY A 99 -9.29 7.31 10.13
N VAL A 100 -8.75 7.80 11.24
CA VAL A 100 -9.44 7.81 12.55
C VAL A 100 -10.70 8.65 12.47
N GLY A 101 -10.61 9.87 11.93
CA GLY A 101 -11.77 10.74 11.71
C GLY A 101 -12.88 10.07 10.90
N LEU A 102 -12.53 9.37 9.83
CA LEU A 102 -13.48 8.62 9.01
C LEU A 102 -14.12 7.43 9.76
N THR A 103 -13.37 6.78 10.65
CA THR A 103 -13.91 5.66 11.45
C THR A 103 -15.04 6.12 12.38
N HIS A 104 -14.93 7.34 12.92
CA HIS A 104 -15.98 7.93 13.74
C HIS A 104 -17.27 8.25 12.98
N VAL A 105 -17.25 8.28 11.65
CA VAL A 105 -18.45 8.42 10.81
C VAL A 105 -19.31 7.14 10.80
N GLY A 106 -18.81 6.04 11.35
CA GLY A 106 -19.58 4.80 11.53
C GLY A 106 -19.72 3.94 10.27
N THR A 107 -18.85 4.14 9.27
CA THR A 107 -18.88 3.30 8.07
C THR A 107 -18.33 1.90 8.37
N PRO A 108 -18.99 0.81 7.91
CA PRO A 108 -18.54 -0.58 8.13
C PRO A 108 -17.30 -0.98 7.30
N VAL A 109 -16.62 -0.02 6.67
CA VAL A 109 -15.50 -0.26 5.74
C VAL A 109 -14.18 -0.15 6.50
N ALA A 110 -13.33 -1.18 6.38
CA ALA A 110 -11.96 -1.12 6.83
C ALA A 110 -11.23 0.03 6.11
N VAL A 111 -10.85 1.06 6.88
CA VAL A 111 -10.29 2.28 6.31
C VAL A 111 -8.83 2.04 5.90
N VAL A 112 -8.61 1.75 4.62
CA VAL A 112 -7.29 1.47 4.01
C VAL A 112 -6.23 2.51 4.40
N LEU A 113 -6.62 3.76 4.66
CA LEU A 113 -5.70 4.84 5.08
C LEU A 113 -4.92 4.49 6.34
N GLN A 114 -5.53 3.84 7.34
CA GLN A 114 -4.89 3.53 8.61
C GLN A 114 -3.80 2.47 8.42
N THR A 115 -4.15 1.35 7.77
CA THR A 115 -3.19 0.29 7.44
C THR A 115 -2.06 0.83 6.55
N TYR A 116 -2.39 1.70 5.59
CA TYR A 116 -1.40 2.31 4.72
C TYR A 116 -0.47 3.27 5.45
N ALA A 117 -0.99 4.06 6.39
CA ALA A 117 -0.18 4.94 7.24
C ALA A 117 0.81 4.14 8.09
N VAL A 118 0.35 3.05 8.71
CA VAL A 118 1.23 2.15 9.47
C VAL A 118 2.30 1.56 8.55
N ALA A 119 1.92 1.08 7.37
CA ALA A 119 2.86 0.56 6.39
C ALA A 119 3.92 1.59 5.98
N MET A 120 3.54 2.86 5.73
CA MET A 120 4.49 3.92 5.42
C MET A 120 5.51 4.16 6.54
N VAL A 121 5.08 4.15 7.80
CA VAL A 121 6.01 4.27 8.95
C VAL A 121 6.94 3.08 9.02
N LEU A 122 6.42 1.86 8.85
CA LEU A 122 7.22 0.64 8.85
C LEU A 122 8.26 0.62 7.73
N MET A 123 8.04 1.33 6.62
CA MET A 123 9.01 1.42 5.53
C MET A 123 10.22 2.32 5.85
N ILE A 124 10.11 3.27 6.78
CA ILE A 124 11.16 4.24 7.12
C ILE A 124 12.55 3.58 7.40
N PRO A 125 12.68 2.55 8.26
CA PRO A 125 13.98 1.90 8.51
C PRO A 125 14.59 1.22 7.28
N PHE A 126 13.78 0.88 6.28
CA PHE A 126 14.21 0.19 5.06
C PHE A 126 14.62 1.14 3.93
N LEU A 127 14.41 2.45 4.07
CA LEU A 127 14.69 3.44 3.02
C LEU A 127 16.17 3.52 2.61
N GLY A 128 17.08 3.25 3.54
CA GLY A 128 18.52 3.25 3.30
C GLY A 128 19.07 1.92 2.78
N TRP A 129 18.23 0.89 2.66
CA TRP A 129 18.68 -0.45 2.28
C TRP A 129 18.97 -0.53 0.79
N ARG A 130 20.01 -1.29 0.43
CA ARG A 130 20.29 -1.62 -0.97
C ARG A 130 19.15 -2.48 -1.53
N PRO A 131 18.80 -2.36 -2.82
CA PRO A 131 17.77 -3.19 -3.46
C PRO A 131 17.97 -4.69 -3.26
N ARG A 132 19.22 -5.16 -3.20
CA ARG A 132 19.56 -6.56 -2.91
C ARG A 132 19.04 -7.02 -1.54
N ASN A 133 19.19 -6.19 -0.50
CA ASN A 133 18.74 -6.55 0.85
C ASN A 133 17.21 -6.58 0.92
N LEU A 134 16.55 -5.66 0.21
CA LEU A 134 15.09 -5.66 0.07
C LEU A 134 14.59 -6.90 -0.69
N ALA A 135 15.29 -7.32 -1.74
CA ALA A 135 14.97 -8.53 -2.49
C ALA A 135 15.16 -9.80 -1.64
N ILE A 136 16.23 -9.87 -0.84
CA ILE A 136 16.43 -10.97 0.11
C ILE A 136 15.30 -10.97 1.14
N LEU A 137 14.99 -9.82 1.74
CA LEU A 137 13.91 -9.71 2.73
C LEU A 137 12.55 -10.12 2.14
N ALA A 138 12.25 -9.71 0.91
CA ALA A 138 11.05 -10.11 0.20
C ALA A 138 11.02 -11.63 -0.05
N GLY A 139 12.13 -12.21 -0.53
CA GLY A 139 12.27 -13.65 -0.72
C GLY A 139 12.11 -14.44 0.58
N THR A 140 12.69 -13.94 1.67
CA THR A 140 12.50 -14.50 3.01
C THR A 140 11.04 -14.47 3.41
N TRP A 141 10.32 -13.37 3.20
CA TRP A 141 8.89 -13.27 3.52
C TRP A 141 8.01 -14.20 2.68
N VAL A 142 8.36 -14.45 1.41
CA VAL A 142 7.64 -15.40 0.54
C VAL A 142 7.69 -16.82 1.11
N VAL A 143 8.81 -17.21 1.72
CA VAL A 143 8.97 -18.55 2.32
C VAL A 143 8.48 -18.56 3.77
N ALA A 144 8.87 -17.57 4.56
CA ALA A 144 8.54 -17.49 5.98
C ALA A 144 7.05 -17.22 6.22
N GLY A 145 6.38 -16.43 5.37
CA GLY A 145 4.97 -16.09 5.52
C GLY A 145 4.06 -17.32 5.66
N PRO A 146 4.04 -18.24 4.68
CA PRO A 146 3.26 -19.47 4.75
C PRO A 146 3.64 -20.37 5.94
N LEU A 147 4.93 -20.44 6.28
CA LEU A 147 5.40 -21.25 7.42
C LEU A 147 4.91 -20.66 8.76
N LEU A 148 4.94 -19.33 8.88
CA LEU A 148 4.43 -18.63 10.05
C LEU A 148 2.92 -18.79 10.17
N THR A 149 2.16 -18.77 9.08
CA THR A 149 0.70 -18.99 9.16
C THR A 149 0.38 -20.40 9.63
N VAL A 150 1.08 -21.42 9.13
CA VAL A 150 0.93 -22.81 9.61
C VAL A 150 1.30 -22.91 11.09
N TRP A 151 2.45 -22.35 11.48
CA TRP A 151 2.91 -22.39 12.87
C TRP A 151 1.93 -21.67 13.81
N VAL A 152 1.52 -20.45 13.49
CA VAL A 152 0.53 -19.69 14.28
C VAL A 152 -0.80 -20.45 14.36
N SER A 153 -1.30 -21.02 13.26
CA SER A 153 -2.55 -21.79 13.28
C SER A 153 -2.47 -23.05 14.14
N THR A 154 -1.26 -23.61 14.33
CA THR A 154 -1.03 -24.77 15.20
C THR A 154 -1.17 -24.39 16.67
N TRP A 155 -0.68 -23.22 17.06
CA TRP A 155 -0.71 -22.74 18.44
C TRP A 155 -1.99 -21.97 18.80
N TRP A 156 -2.64 -21.37 17.80
CA TRP A 156 -3.84 -20.55 17.98
C TRP A 156 -4.94 -20.94 16.98
N PRO A 157 -5.64 -22.07 17.23
CA PRO A 157 -6.60 -22.64 16.26
C PRO A 157 -7.76 -21.71 15.90
N THR A 158 -8.11 -20.75 16.75
CA THR A 158 -9.21 -19.80 16.53
C THR A 158 -8.86 -18.63 15.59
N TRP A 159 -7.61 -18.53 15.13
CA TRP A 159 -7.15 -17.50 14.18
C TRP A 159 -7.42 -17.86 12.71
N THR A 160 -8.17 -18.93 12.43
CA THR A 160 -8.65 -19.24 11.07
C THR A 160 -9.91 -18.42 10.78
N VAL A 161 -9.73 -17.29 10.09
CA VAL A 161 -10.79 -16.54 9.38
C VAL A 161 -10.85 -16.94 7.91
#